data_AF-A0A6J7QY55-F1
#
_entry.id   AF-A0A6J7QY55-F1
#
_cell.length_a   1.000
_cell.length_b   1.000
_cell.length_c   1.000
_cell.angle_alpha   90.00
_cell.angle_beta   90.00
_cell.angle_gamma   90.00
#
_symmetry.space_group_name_H-M   'P 1'
#
loop_
_entity.id
_entity.type
_entity.pdbx_description
1 polymer ?
#
loop_
_entity_poly.entity_id
_entity_poly.type
_entity_poly.pdbx_seq_one_letter_code
_entity_poly.pdbx_strand_id
1 'polypeptide(L)'
;MALGVKSQLDELIRRNGPITFAEFQSVALYDPEDGFFSGAASTSGAGRGNRDFITSPEVGSLFGVLLARFLDEAWVRLGSPDPFFVVEVGAGNGRLAQTIIKSEPSCSSALRYVLVETSERQINEQRRRLSIEPTDEVLGPVVPGQDLDDPPEFLTGAGPLVTALADLPAGAITGVVLANELLDNLPVRVVERSDKSWLEVRVGLDQHSELVEVLVPAPADLEREADLVASDAPVKLGDRLPVPEATEEFLAQVSELLIGGEVVLIDYGATAQQLLARGFSWLRTYSGHTRGSDPYDLPGTRDITCDVPLEYLALLANRAGLVITQETSQAEWLGELGLADLVAEGKAVWNERSSIGDLEALAGRSRVNEAEALTDLSGLGGHRVVILKPR
;
A
#
# COMPACT_ATOMS: atom_id res chain seq x y z
N MET A 1 21.32 -3.82 -24.87
CA MET A 1 21.58 -3.49 -23.46
C MET A 1 20.40 -2.65 -23.05
N ALA A 2 19.69 -3.06 -22.01
CA ALA A 2 18.66 -2.24 -21.39
C ALA A 2 19.24 -0.85 -21.08
N LEU A 3 18.48 0.20 -21.40
CA LEU A 3 18.81 1.56 -21.04
C LEU A 3 18.38 1.73 -19.59
N GLY A 4 19.27 2.12 -18.69
CA GLY A 4 18.89 2.41 -17.30
C GLY A 4 17.79 3.48 -17.23
N VAL A 5 17.00 3.51 -16.15
CA VAL A 5 15.85 4.42 -15.93
C VAL A 5 16.09 5.85 -16.47
N LYS A 6 17.22 6.47 -16.14
CA LYS A 6 17.56 7.83 -16.62
C LYS A 6 17.54 7.94 -18.15
N SER A 7 18.10 6.95 -18.84
CA SER A 7 18.16 6.97 -20.30
C SER A 7 16.80 6.70 -20.93
N GLN A 8 15.94 5.89 -20.31
CA GLN A 8 14.56 5.72 -20.76
C GLN A 8 13.76 7.02 -20.62
N LEU A 9 13.89 7.70 -19.47
CA LEU A 9 13.29 9.02 -19.24
C LEU A 9 13.78 10.04 -20.27
N ASP A 10 15.07 10.04 -20.60
CA ASP A 10 15.64 10.95 -21.60
C ASP A 10 15.05 10.72 -22.99
N GLU A 11 14.89 9.46 -23.40
CA GLU A 11 14.26 9.10 -24.67
C GLU A 11 12.77 9.49 -24.69
N LEU A 12 12.05 9.22 -23.60
CA LEU A 12 10.64 9.56 -23.47
C LEU A 12 10.42 11.08 -23.58
N ILE A 13 11.22 11.87 -22.86
CA ILE A 13 11.15 13.33 -22.89
C ILE A 13 11.55 13.89 -24.25
N ARG A 14 12.61 13.36 -24.88
CA ARG A 14 13.02 13.80 -26.24
C ARG A 14 11.96 13.53 -27.29
N ARG A 15 11.20 12.45 -27.13
CA ARG A 15 10.14 12.05 -28.07
C ARG A 15 8.85 12.82 -27.87
N ASN A 16 8.44 13.04 -26.62
CA ASN A 16 7.11 13.54 -26.28
C ASN A 16 7.11 14.99 -25.77
N GLY A 17 8.29 15.58 -25.54
CA GLY A 17 8.44 16.79 -24.75
C GLY A 17 8.35 16.49 -23.24
N PRO A 18 8.19 17.52 -22.39
CA PRO A 18 8.07 17.33 -20.95
C PRO A 18 6.90 16.39 -20.59
N ILE A 19 7.22 15.36 -19.81
CA ILE A 19 6.28 14.33 -19.33
C ILE A 19 5.64 14.76 -18.01
N THR A 20 4.52 14.17 -17.63
CA THR A 20 3.92 14.42 -16.31
C THR A 20 4.82 13.89 -15.18
N PHE A 21 4.66 14.43 -13.96
CA PHE A 21 5.32 13.84 -12.80
C PHE A 21 4.91 12.38 -12.56
N ALA A 22 3.66 12.02 -12.85
CA ALA A 22 3.16 10.65 -12.75
C ALA A 22 3.90 9.68 -13.69
N GLU A 23 4.14 10.07 -14.94
CA GLU A 23 4.92 9.27 -15.90
C GLU A 23 6.37 9.12 -15.43
N PHE A 24 6.99 10.20 -14.93
CA PHE A 24 8.32 10.14 -14.35
C PHE A 24 8.38 9.17 -13.16
N GLN A 25 7.46 9.31 -12.20
CA GLN A 25 7.36 8.46 -11.01
C GLN A 25 7.13 7.00 -11.39
N SER A 26 6.26 6.74 -12.38
CA SER A 26 5.97 5.40 -12.88
C SER A 26 7.22 4.71 -13.41
N VAL A 27 7.99 5.37 -14.28
CA VAL A 27 9.24 4.81 -14.81
C VAL A 27 10.28 4.65 -13.70
N ALA A 28 10.42 5.64 -12.81
CA ALA A 28 11.39 5.59 -11.72
C ALA A 28 11.11 4.46 -10.71
N LEU A 29 9.85 4.17 -10.41
CA LEU A 29 9.49 3.16 -9.41
C LEU A 29 9.29 1.77 -10.02
N TYR A 30 8.68 1.69 -11.20
CA TYR A 30 8.07 0.46 -11.72
C TYR A 30 8.59 0.02 -13.07
N ASP A 31 9.61 0.68 -13.65
CA ASP A 31 10.26 0.12 -14.84
C ASP A 31 10.67 -1.35 -14.57
N PRO A 32 10.29 -2.32 -15.44
CA PRO A 32 10.46 -3.74 -15.16
C PRO A 32 11.91 -4.20 -14.98
N GLU A 33 12.88 -3.48 -15.56
CA GLU A 33 14.28 -3.89 -15.54
C GLU A 33 15.10 -3.12 -14.49
N ASP A 34 14.88 -1.81 -14.37
CA ASP A 34 15.73 -0.90 -13.60
C ASP A 34 14.96 0.00 -12.61
N GLY A 35 13.62 -0.10 -12.55
CA GLY A 35 12.79 0.65 -11.59
C GLY A 35 13.09 0.27 -10.14
N PHE A 36 12.82 1.16 -9.19
CA PHE A 36 13.15 0.96 -7.77
C PHE A 36 12.63 -0.36 -7.19
N PHE A 37 11.40 -0.75 -7.51
CA PHE A 37 10.78 -2.00 -7.01
C PHE A 37 11.15 -3.25 -7.84
N SER A 38 11.67 -3.09 -9.06
CA SER A 38 11.92 -4.17 -10.02
C SER A 38 13.42 -4.50 -10.21
N GLY A 39 14.31 -3.53 -10.04
CA GLY A 39 15.71 -3.60 -10.49
C GLY A 39 16.58 -4.66 -9.79
N ALA A 40 17.35 -5.41 -10.59
CA ALA A 40 18.21 -6.53 -10.13
C ALA A 40 19.36 -6.11 -9.19
N ALA A 41 19.77 -4.84 -9.21
CA ALA A 41 20.78 -4.28 -8.31
C ALA A 41 20.20 -3.81 -6.96
N SER A 42 18.88 -3.86 -6.78
CA SER A 42 18.22 -3.29 -5.61
C SER A 42 18.28 -4.29 -4.44
N THR A 43 19.13 -3.99 -3.46
CA THR A 43 18.91 -4.42 -2.06
C THR A 43 17.68 -3.73 -1.44
N SER A 44 16.98 -2.94 -2.26
CA SER A 44 15.92 -2.00 -1.96
C SER A 44 14.57 -2.65 -1.67
N GLY A 45 13.78 -1.92 -0.90
CA GLY A 45 12.47 -2.31 -0.38
C GLY A 45 12.42 -2.34 1.15
N ALA A 46 11.22 -2.52 1.71
CA ALA A 46 10.97 -2.49 3.14
C ALA A 46 11.74 -3.57 3.92
N GLY A 47 12.35 -3.25 5.06
CA GLY A 47 12.94 -4.26 5.96
C GLY A 47 13.89 -3.72 7.02
N ARG A 48 14.23 -4.55 8.03
CA ARG A 48 15.29 -4.25 9.02
C ARG A 48 16.69 -4.45 8.38
N GLY A 49 17.67 -3.57 8.65
CA GLY A 49 19.07 -3.72 8.17
C GLY A 49 19.45 -2.76 7.03
N ASN A 50 20.26 -3.16 6.04
CA ASN A 50 20.65 -2.34 4.85
C ASN A 50 19.51 -2.20 3.81
N ARG A 51 18.28 -1.93 4.25
CA ARG A 51 17.07 -1.73 3.43
C ARG A 51 16.78 -0.22 3.32
N ASP A 52 15.78 0.21 2.55
CA ASP A 52 15.60 1.64 2.29
C ASP A 52 14.61 2.34 3.25
N PHE A 53 13.62 1.60 3.74
CA PHE A 53 12.61 2.07 4.70
C PHE A 53 12.06 0.90 5.54
N ILE A 54 11.29 1.22 6.58
CA ILE A 54 10.64 0.24 7.47
C ILE A 54 9.13 0.44 7.39
N THR A 55 8.41 -0.61 7.01
CA THR A 55 6.94 -0.68 7.03
C THR A 55 6.45 -1.41 8.27
N SER A 56 5.16 -1.28 8.60
CA SER A 56 4.55 -1.95 9.77
C SER A 56 4.80 -3.46 9.84
N PRO A 57 4.67 -4.25 8.74
CA PRO A 57 5.01 -5.68 8.75
C PRO A 57 6.47 -6.01 9.04
N GLU A 58 7.40 -5.09 8.77
CA GLU A 58 8.85 -5.29 8.96
C GLU A 58 9.31 -4.94 10.37
N VAL A 59 8.47 -4.25 11.15
CA VAL A 59 8.70 -4.04 12.59
C VAL A 59 8.70 -5.36 13.33
N GLY A 60 7.84 -6.32 13.00
CA GLY A 60 7.82 -7.63 13.66
C GLY A 60 6.51 -8.35 13.46
N SER A 61 6.28 -9.42 14.24
CA SER A 61 5.08 -10.24 14.06
C SER A 61 3.81 -9.59 14.63
N LEU A 62 3.94 -8.64 15.56
CA LEU A 62 2.80 -8.11 16.31
C LEU A 62 1.73 -7.47 15.41
N PHE A 63 2.14 -6.77 14.35
CA PHE A 63 1.22 -6.17 13.38
C PHE A 63 0.36 -7.24 12.70
N GLY A 64 0.97 -8.29 12.14
CA GLY A 64 0.23 -9.39 11.51
C GLY A 64 -0.68 -10.17 12.46
N VAL A 65 -0.30 -10.32 13.74
CA VAL A 65 -1.16 -10.94 14.76
C VAL A 65 -2.42 -10.10 15.02
N LEU A 66 -2.29 -8.78 15.06
CA LEU A 66 -3.44 -7.89 15.23
C LEU A 66 -4.33 -7.89 13.98
N LEU A 67 -3.74 -7.87 12.78
CA LEU A 67 -4.49 -8.01 11.54
C LEU A 67 -5.22 -9.35 11.45
N ALA A 68 -4.64 -10.44 11.95
CA ALA A 68 -5.34 -11.72 12.03
C ALA A 68 -6.59 -11.68 12.93
N ARG A 69 -6.53 -10.94 14.06
CA ARG A 69 -7.73 -10.68 14.89
C ARG A 69 -8.77 -9.87 14.12
N PHE A 70 -8.34 -8.83 13.41
CA PHE A 70 -9.24 -8.06 12.56
C PHE A 70 -9.93 -8.94 11.51
N LEU A 71 -9.19 -9.84 10.86
CA LEU A 71 -9.72 -10.77 9.86
C LEU A 71 -10.74 -11.75 10.46
N ASP A 72 -10.51 -12.24 11.69
CA ASP A 72 -11.49 -13.06 12.41
C ASP A 72 -12.79 -12.29 12.67
N GLU A 73 -12.68 -11.04 13.13
CA GLU A 73 -13.86 -10.20 13.35
C GLU A 73 -14.61 -9.89 12.05
N ALA A 74 -13.89 -9.57 10.97
CA ALA A 74 -14.46 -9.33 9.65
C ALA A 74 -15.17 -10.58 9.12
N TRP A 75 -14.53 -11.74 9.23
CA TRP A 75 -15.11 -13.02 8.84
C TRP A 75 -16.42 -13.32 9.60
N VAL A 76 -16.44 -13.11 10.92
CA VAL A 76 -17.65 -13.27 11.74
C VAL A 76 -18.73 -12.26 11.35
N ARG A 77 -18.38 -10.98 11.11
CA ARG A 77 -19.33 -9.95 10.64
C ARG A 77 -19.99 -10.33 9.31
N LEU A 78 -19.26 -11.01 8.43
CA LEU A 78 -19.76 -11.50 7.14
C LEU A 78 -20.54 -12.82 7.23
N GLY A 79 -20.76 -13.35 8.43
CA GLY A 79 -21.49 -14.61 8.63
C GLY A 79 -20.64 -15.85 8.39
N SER A 80 -19.33 -15.75 8.59
CA SER A 80 -18.36 -16.84 8.46
C SER A 80 -18.37 -17.53 7.08
N PRO A 81 -18.21 -16.77 5.97
CA PRO A 81 -18.21 -17.35 4.62
C PRO A 81 -17.06 -18.36 4.44
N ASP A 82 -17.28 -19.35 3.58
CA ASP A 82 -16.27 -20.31 3.14
C ASP A 82 -16.45 -20.54 1.63
N PRO A 83 -15.58 -19.95 0.78
CA PRO A 83 -14.31 -19.29 1.12
C PRO A 83 -14.47 -17.87 1.70
N PHE A 84 -13.47 -17.47 2.49
CA PHE A 84 -13.23 -16.09 2.92
C PHE A 84 -11.94 -15.57 2.28
N PHE A 85 -12.06 -14.59 1.39
CA PHE A 85 -10.92 -14.08 0.64
C PHE A 85 -10.21 -12.95 1.39
N VAL A 86 -8.88 -12.96 1.35
CA VAL A 86 -8.04 -11.83 1.74
C VAL A 86 -7.13 -11.50 0.56
N VAL A 87 -7.33 -10.34 -0.05
CA VAL A 87 -6.51 -9.87 -1.17
C VAL A 87 -5.58 -8.77 -0.66
N GLU A 88 -4.29 -9.10 -0.51
CA GLU A 88 -3.25 -8.14 -0.11
C GLU A 88 -2.62 -7.52 -1.36
N VAL A 89 -2.88 -6.24 -1.59
CA VAL A 89 -2.37 -5.48 -2.75
C VAL A 89 -1.10 -4.75 -2.38
N GLY A 90 -0.05 -4.90 -3.19
CA GLY A 90 1.29 -4.45 -2.81
C GLY A 90 1.89 -5.35 -1.74
N ALA A 91 1.69 -6.67 -1.85
CA ALA A 91 2.04 -7.62 -0.79
C ALA A 91 3.56 -7.74 -0.51
N GLY A 92 4.40 -7.14 -1.36
CA GLY A 92 5.84 -7.12 -1.19
C GLY A 92 6.40 -8.54 -1.08
N ASN A 93 7.26 -8.77 -0.10
CA ASN A 93 7.86 -10.10 0.09
C ASN A 93 6.92 -11.13 0.76
N GLY A 94 5.66 -10.80 1.05
CA GLY A 94 4.69 -11.70 1.71
C GLY A 94 4.88 -11.87 3.22
N ARG A 95 5.61 -10.96 3.89
CA ARG A 95 5.83 -11.03 5.35
C ARG A 95 4.55 -10.84 6.14
N LEU A 96 3.65 -9.97 5.69
CA LEU A 96 2.38 -9.75 6.37
C LEU A 96 1.51 -11.00 6.29
N ALA A 97 1.26 -11.51 5.08
CA ALA A 97 0.60 -12.80 4.88
C ALA A 97 1.21 -13.93 5.73
N GLN A 98 2.54 -14.05 5.77
CA GLN A 98 3.20 -15.07 6.59
C GLN A 98 2.89 -14.93 8.08
N THR A 99 2.89 -13.71 8.62
CA THR A 99 2.63 -13.49 10.04
C THR A 99 1.15 -13.70 10.39
N ILE A 100 0.23 -13.30 9.50
CA ILE A 100 -1.20 -13.60 9.61
C ILE A 100 -1.43 -15.11 9.62
N ILE A 101 -0.94 -15.84 8.61
CA ILE A 101 -1.17 -17.30 8.50
C ILE A 101 -0.58 -18.05 9.69
N LYS A 102 0.64 -17.68 10.13
CA LYS A 102 1.28 -18.31 11.30
C LYS A 102 0.59 -18.01 12.64
N SER A 103 -0.27 -16.99 12.69
CA SER A 103 -1.06 -16.70 13.88
C SER A 103 -2.28 -17.61 14.03
N GLU A 104 -2.56 -18.45 13.03
CA GLU A 104 -3.66 -19.42 13.02
C GLU A 104 -5.01 -18.76 13.36
N PRO A 105 -5.45 -17.74 12.60
CA PRO A 105 -6.74 -17.09 12.84
C PRO A 105 -7.88 -18.11 12.81
N SER A 106 -8.95 -17.84 13.53
CA SER A 106 -10.16 -18.67 13.59
C SER A 106 -10.76 -18.92 12.20
N CYS A 107 -10.62 -17.97 11.27
CA CYS A 107 -11.07 -18.10 9.88
C CYS A 107 -10.15 -18.98 8.99
N SER A 108 -9.06 -19.53 9.53
CA SER A 108 -8.02 -20.24 8.74
C SER A 108 -8.59 -21.31 7.80
N SER A 109 -9.55 -22.12 8.24
CA SER A 109 -10.13 -23.19 7.41
C SER A 109 -10.90 -22.67 6.20
N ALA A 110 -11.40 -21.43 6.25
CA ALA A 110 -12.09 -20.76 5.15
C ALA A 110 -11.16 -19.86 4.32
N LEU A 111 -9.96 -19.54 4.84
CA LEU A 111 -9.10 -18.50 4.31
C LEU A 111 -8.57 -18.84 2.91
N ARG A 112 -8.72 -17.88 1.99
CA ARG A 112 -8.08 -17.83 0.66
C ARG A 112 -7.30 -16.53 0.56
N TYR A 113 -5.98 -16.62 0.66
CA TYR A 113 -5.10 -15.45 0.68
C TYR A 113 -4.50 -15.22 -0.71
N VAL A 114 -4.70 -14.04 -1.27
CA VAL A 114 -4.24 -13.66 -2.60
C VAL A 114 -3.24 -12.52 -2.45
N LEU A 115 -1.98 -12.79 -2.75
CA LEU A 115 -0.92 -11.78 -2.80
C LEU A 115 -0.93 -11.13 -4.19
N VAL A 116 -1.14 -9.82 -4.29
CA VAL A 116 -1.06 -9.07 -5.55
C VAL A 116 0.20 -8.22 -5.53
N GLU A 117 1.12 -8.52 -6.45
CA GLU A 117 2.46 -7.91 -6.52
C GLU A 117 3.00 -7.97 -7.95
N THR A 118 3.43 -6.83 -8.50
CA THR A 118 3.93 -6.74 -9.87
C THR A 118 5.42 -7.09 -9.98
N SER A 119 6.19 -6.95 -8.90
CA SER A 119 7.63 -7.23 -8.88
C SER A 119 7.89 -8.75 -8.85
N GLU A 120 8.40 -9.30 -9.95
CA GLU A 120 8.79 -10.72 -10.04
C GLU A 120 9.78 -11.12 -8.94
N ARG A 121 10.66 -10.20 -8.54
CA ARG A 121 11.61 -10.41 -7.43
C ARG A 121 10.86 -10.66 -6.12
N GLN A 122 9.88 -9.82 -5.81
CA GLN A 122 9.10 -9.93 -4.59
C GLN A 122 8.22 -11.19 -4.61
N ILE A 123 7.60 -11.52 -5.74
CA ILE A 123 6.87 -12.78 -5.94
C ILE A 123 7.78 -13.99 -5.68
N ASN A 124 9.03 -13.95 -6.14
CA ASN A 124 9.99 -15.02 -5.86
C ASN A 124 10.37 -15.12 -4.37
N GLU A 125 10.42 -14.00 -3.64
CA GLU A 125 10.60 -14.00 -2.19
C GLU A 125 9.36 -14.54 -1.46
N GLN A 126 8.15 -14.26 -1.94
CA GLN A 126 6.91 -14.84 -1.42
C GLN A 126 6.94 -16.37 -1.51
N ARG A 127 7.32 -16.93 -2.67
CA ARG A 127 7.46 -18.40 -2.88
C ARG A 127 8.50 -19.06 -1.96
N ARG A 128 9.47 -18.29 -1.43
CA ARG A 128 10.44 -18.79 -0.43
C ARG A 128 9.88 -18.77 0.99
N ARG A 129 8.86 -17.95 1.25
CA ARG A 129 8.29 -17.68 2.58
C ARG A 129 6.97 -18.40 2.85
N LEU A 130 6.22 -18.69 1.79
CA LEU A 130 4.86 -19.22 1.81
C LEU A 130 4.75 -20.39 0.83
N SER A 131 3.88 -21.35 1.16
CA SER A 131 3.41 -22.33 0.18
C SER A 131 2.43 -21.62 -0.75
N ILE A 132 2.83 -21.44 -2.02
CA ILE A 132 2.00 -20.82 -3.05
C ILE A 132 1.34 -21.92 -3.86
N GLU A 133 0.02 -22.03 -3.72
CA GLU A 133 -0.84 -22.98 -4.41
C GLU A 133 -1.20 -22.48 -5.81
N PRO A 134 -1.61 -23.38 -6.72
CA PRO A 134 -2.14 -23.00 -8.03
C PRO A 134 -3.34 -22.04 -7.91
N THR A 135 -3.39 -21.02 -8.77
CA THR A 135 -4.43 -19.98 -8.70
C THR A 135 -5.85 -20.54 -8.85
N ASP A 136 -6.02 -21.57 -9.68
CA ASP A 136 -7.29 -22.27 -9.88
C ASP A 136 -7.75 -23.04 -8.62
N GLU A 137 -6.83 -23.47 -7.75
CA GLU A 137 -7.18 -24.07 -6.46
C GLU A 137 -7.61 -23.02 -5.43
N VAL A 138 -7.06 -21.80 -5.50
CA VAL A 138 -7.39 -20.71 -4.57
C VAL A 138 -8.62 -19.92 -5.00
N LEU A 139 -8.72 -19.58 -6.28
CA LEU A 139 -9.80 -18.76 -6.87
C LEU A 139 -10.92 -19.57 -7.52
N GLY A 140 -10.71 -20.85 -7.83
CA GLY A 140 -11.67 -21.69 -8.55
C GLY A 140 -11.51 -21.68 -10.08
N PRO A 141 -12.16 -22.63 -10.81
CA PRO A 141 -13.45 -23.21 -10.47
C PRO A 141 -13.36 -24.66 -9.94
N VAL A 142 -14.03 -24.90 -8.83
CA VAL A 142 -15.22 -25.77 -8.75
C VAL A 142 -15.29 -26.94 -9.70
N VAL A 143 -15.39 -28.13 -9.08
CA VAL A 143 -15.76 -29.43 -9.62
C VAL A 143 -16.01 -29.48 -11.15
N PRO A 144 -15.19 -30.22 -11.92
CA PRO A 144 -15.39 -30.36 -13.35
C PRO A 144 -16.82 -30.85 -13.69
N GLY A 145 -17.60 -30.02 -14.40
CA GLY A 145 -18.92 -30.41 -14.92
C GLY A 145 -20.07 -29.40 -14.79
N GLN A 146 -19.83 -28.19 -14.28
CA GLN A 146 -20.87 -27.15 -14.18
C GLN A 146 -21.04 -26.36 -15.49
N ASP A 147 -22.28 -25.98 -15.81
CA ASP A 147 -22.59 -25.09 -16.94
C ASP A 147 -22.00 -23.69 -16.64
N LEU A 148 -21.65 -22.91 -17.66
CA LEU A 148 -21.04 -21.56 -17.50
C LEU A 148 -21.91 -20.57 -16.70
N ASP A 149 -23.20 -20.87 -16.55
CA ASP A 149 -24.17 -20.06 -15.82
C ASP A 149 -24.34 -20.48 -14.34
N ASP A 150 -23.73 -21.61 -13.92
CA ASP A 150 -23.79 -22.07 -12.53
C ASP A 150 -22.76 -21.32 -11.67
N PRO A 151 -23.13 -20.93 -10.43
CA PRO A 151 -22.20 -20.29 -9.52
C PRO A 151 -21.11 -21.27 -9.08
N PRO A 152 -19.86 -20.81 -8.90
CA PRO A 152 -18.81 -21.67 -8.42
C PRO A 152 -19.11 -22.24 -7.00
N GLU A 153 -19.26 -23.57 -6.89
CA GLU A 153 -19.05 -24.40 -5.68
C GLU A 153 -17.57 -24.64 -5.26
N PHE A 154 -17.11 -23.92 -4.24
CA PHE A 154 -15.77 -24.07 -3.66
C PHE A 154 -15.64 -25.27 -2.70
N LEU A 155 -14.43 -25.82 -2.57
CA LEU A 155 -14.12 -26.78 -1.51
C LEU A 155 -14.05 -26.07 -0.14
N THR A 156 -15.01 -26.35 0.74
CA THR A 156 -15.05 -25.78 2.09
C THR A 156 -14.02 -26.42 3.02
N GLY A 157 -13.49 -25.66 3.97
CA GLY A 157 -12.59 -26.15 5.02
C GLY A 157 -11.18 -26.50 4.55
N ALA A 158 -10.80 -26.10 3.33
CA ALA A 158 -9.51 -26.39 2.73
C ALA A 158 -8.43 -25.33 3.01
N GLY A 159 -8.79 -24.24 3.69
CA GLY A 159 -7.86 -23.16 4.01
C GLY A 159 -6.87 -23.50 5.14
N PRO A 160 -5.79 -22.71 5.29
CA PRO A 160 -5.48 -21.54 4.48
C PRO A 160 -4.84 -21.94 3.14
N LEU A 161 -5.36 -21.44 2.02
CA LEU A 161 -4.72 -21.56 0.71
C LEU A 161 -4.19 -20.19 0.29
N VAL A 162 -3.00 -20.15 -0.31
CA VAL A 162 -2.32 -18.91 -0.69
C VAL A 162 -1.94 -18.95 -2.16
N THR A 163 -2.25 -17.91 -2.93
CA THR A 163 -1.74 -17.72 -4.30
C THR A 163 -1.07 -16.35 -4.42
N ALA A 164 -0.29 -16.17 -5.48
CA ALA A 164 0.27 -14.87 -5.87
C ALA A 164 -0.11 -14.53 -7.32
N LEU A 165 -0.47 -13.28 -7.57
CA LEU A 165 -0.86 -12.72 -8.86
C LEU A 165 -0.14 -11.39 -9.12
N ALA A 166 0.04 -11.06 -10.39
CA ALA A 166 0.55 -9.74 -10.79
C ALA A 166 -0.55 -8.66 -10.72
N ASP A 167 -1.79 -9.06 -11.00
CA ASP A 167 -2.96 -8.19 -11.06
C ASP A 167 -4.01 -8.63 -10.04
N LEU A 168 -5.00 -7.77 -9.78
CA LEU A 168 -6.17 -8.12 -8.99
C LEU A 168 -6.86 -9.37 -9.59
N PRO A 169 -7.38 -10.28 -8.74
CA PRO A 169 -8.07 -11.47 -9.22
C PRO A 169 -9.30 -11.09 -10.05
N ALA A 170 -9.54 -11.84 -11.13
CA ALA A 170 -10.77 -11.71 -11.90
C ALA A 170 -11.92 -12.42 -11.18
N GLY A 171 -13.07 -11.76 -11.07
CA GLY A 171 -14.28 -12.30 -10.46
C GLY A 171 -14.69 -11.55 -9.20
N ALA A 172 -15.77 -12.02 -8.57
CA ALA A 172 -16.33 -11.42 -7.38
C ALA A 172 -15.88 -12.18 -6.12
N ILE A 173 -15.43 -11.46 -5.10
CA ILE A 173 -15.02 -12.04 -3.81
C ILE A 173 -15.87 -11.53 -2.66
N THR A 174 -16.00 -12.37 -1.64
CA THR A 174 -16.48 -11.96 -0.31
C THR A 174 -15.33 -12.05 0.69
N GLY A 175 -14.97 -10.93 1.31
CA GLY A 175 -13.87 -10.92 2.27
C GLY A 175 -13.24 -9.55 2.53
N VAL A 176 -11.91 -9.50 2.55
CA VAL A 176 -11.14 -8.27 2.84
C VAL A 176 -10.14 -7.99 1.72
N VAL A 177 -10.13 -6.76 1.24
CA VAL A 177 -9.01 -6.23 0.43
C VAL A 177 -8.13 -5.38 1.34
N LEU A 178 -6.83 -5.69 1.39
CA LEU A 178 -5.86 -5.02 2.26
C LEU A 178 -4.80 -4.33 1.40
N ALA A 179 -4.56 -3.06 1.65
CA ALA A 179 -3.48 -2.28 1.05
C ALA A 179 -2.74 -1.51 2.16
N ASN A 180 -1.52 -1.97 2.48
CA ASN A 180 -0.66 -1.33 3.47
C ASN A 180 0.50 -0.65 2.75
N GLU A 181 0.60 0.68 2.86
CA GLU A 181 1.64 1.50 2.25
C GLU A 181 1.73 1.21 0.73
N LEU A 182 0.58 1.43 0.06
CA LEU A 182 0.42 1.20 -1.37
C LEU A 182 0.10 2.52 -2.07
N LEU A 183 -0.82 3.30 -1.51
CA LEU A 183 -1.38 4.48 -2.15
C LEU A 183 -0.36 5.62 -2.22
N ASP A 184 0.56 5.70 -1.24
CA ASP A 184 1.63 6.69 -1.26
C ASP A 184 2.63 6.48 -2.40
N ASN A 185 2.78 5.26 -2.91
CA ASN A 185 3.65 4.96 -4.04
C ASN A 185 2.94 5.02 -5.41
N LEU A 186 1.60 5.06 -5.44
CA LEU A 186 0.87 5.16 -6.70
C LEU A 186 1.23 6.48 -7.43
N PRO A 187 1.41 6.45 -8.78
CA PRO A 187 1.77 7.64 -9.52
C PRO A 187 0.78 8.81 -9.34
N VAL A 188 1.31 9.99 -9.03
CA VAL A 188 0.51 11.22 -8.87
C VAL A 188 0.92 12.28 -9.88
N ARG A 189 -0.05 13.07 -10.33
CA ARG A 189 0.26 14.35 -10.99
C ARG A 189 0.50 15.40 -9.92
N VAL A 190 1.32 16.40 -10.23
CA VAL A 190 1.61 17.49 -9.30
C VAL A 190 1.16 18.79 -9.93
N VAL A 191 0.42 19.59 -9.17
CA VAL A 191 -0.03 20.91 -9.59
C VAL A 191 0.58 21.98 -8.69
N GLU A 192 0.84 23.15 -9.27
CA GLU A 192 1.28 24.35 -8.57
C GLU A 192 0.27 25.48 -8.78
N ARG A 193 -0.09 26.15 -7.69
CA ARG A 193 -1.07 27.23 -7.75
C ARG A 193 -0.47 28.47 -8.41
N SER A 194 -1.12 28.95 -9.48
CA SER A 194 -0.89 30.29 -10.07
C SER A 194 -1.90 31.30 -9.52
N ASP A 195 -1.92 32.54 -10.05
CA ASP A 195 -2.83 33.60 -9.60
C ASP A 195 -4.30 33.14 -9.60
N LYS A 196 -4.78 32.62 -10.73
CA LYS A 196 -6.21 32.23 -10.91
C LYS A 196 -6.42 30.84 -11.49
N SER A 197 -5.37 30.06 -11.64
CA SER A 197 -5.39 28.75 -12.31
C SER A 197 -4.40 27.81 -11.66
N TRP A 198 -4.37 26.56 -12.12
CA TRP A 198 -3.32 25.61 -11.76
C TRP A 198 -2.32 25.46 -12.91
N LEU A 199 -1.06 25.27 -12.55
CA LEU A 199 -0.02 24.82 -13.47
C LEU A 199 0.25 23.36 -13.17
N GLU A 200 0.39 22.53 -14.19
CA GLU A 200 0.91 21.19 -14.05
C GLU A 200 2.44 21.23 -13.98
N VAL A 201 3.01 20.52 -12.99
CA VAL A 201 4.45 20.26 -12.92
C VAL A 201 4.77 19.07 -13.82
N ARG A 202 5.57 19.34 -14.85
CA ARG A 202 6.10 18.33 -15.77
C ARG A 202 7.60 18.18 -15.60
N VAL A 203 8.14 17.05 -16.04
CA VAL A 203 9.57 16.75 -16.03
C VAL A 203 10.10 16.86 -17.46
N GLY A 204 11.04 17.77 -17.66
CA GLY A 204 11.72 18.02 -18.93
C GLY A 204 13.22 17.77 -18.83
N LEU A 205 13.94 18.15 -19.90
CA LEU A 205 15.40 18.17 -19.94
C LEU A 205 15.91 19.59 -20.12
N ASP A 206 16.95 19.94 -19.38
CA ASP A 206 17.69 21.18 -19.62
C ASP A 206 18.69 21.04 -20.78
N GLN A 207 19.46 22.09 -21.03
CA GLN A 207 20.50 22.13 -22.07
C GLN A 207 21.66 21.13 -21.84
N HIS A 208 21.78 20.58 -20.64
CA HIS A 208 22.79 19.60 -20.23
C HIS A 208 22.23 18.16 -20.18
N SER A 209 20.97 17.96 -20.55
CA SER A 209 20.24 16.67 -20.42
C SER A 209 20.02 16.24 -18.97
N GLU A 210 19.99 17.19 -18.04
CA GLU A 210 19.55 16.95 -16.67
C GLU A 210 18.03 17.12 -16.55
N LEU A 211 17.42 16.34 -15.66
CA LEU A 211 15.98 16.41 -15.41
C LEU A 211 15.64 17.72 -14.68
N VAL A 212 14.63 18.43 -15.18
CA VAL A 212 14.17 19.69 -14.59
C VAL A 212 12.66 19.80 -14.62
N GLU A 213 12.09 20.53 -13.67
CA GLU A 213 10.66 20.84 -13.69
C GLU A 213 10.32 21.90 -14.72
N VAL A 214 9.20 21.68 -15.41
CA VAL A 214 8.61 22.61 -16.37
C VAL A 214 7.16 22.84 -15.98
N LEU A 215 6.81 24.07 -15.64
CA LEU A 215 5.44 24.46 -15.33
C LEU A 215 4.68 24.76 -16.63
N VAL A 216 3.55 24.10 -16.83
CA VAL A 216 2.65 24.34 -17.98
C VAL A 216 1.22 24.57 -17.48
N PRO A 217 0.34 25.27 -18.23
CA PRO A 217 -1.06 25.36 -17.85
C PRO A 217 -1.68 23.98 -17.64
N ALA A 218 -2.32 23.76 -16.49
CA ALA A 218 -3.00 22.50 -16.22
C ALA A 218 -4.20 22.33 -17.17
N PRO A 219 -4.43 21.11 -17.69
CA PRO A 219 -5.68 20.78 -18.39
C PRO A 219 -6.91 21.00 -17.48
N ALA A 220 -8.07 21.33 -18.08
CA ALA A 220 -9.27 21.73 -17.34
C ALA A 220 -9.90 20.64 -16.44
N ASP A 221 -9.65 19.37 -16.76
CA ASP A 221 -9.94 18.22 -15.90
C ASP A 221 -8.99 18.17 -14.70
N LEU A 222 -7.68 18.30 -14.91
CA LEU A 222 -6.70 18.37 -13.82
C LEU A 222 -6.96 19.57 -12.90
N GLU A 223 -7.34 20.74 -13.42
CA GLU A 223 -7.69 21.91 -12.60
C GLU A 223 -8.88 21.61 -11.67
N ARG A 224 -9.90 20.91 -12.17
CA ARG A 224 -11.05 20.50 -11.34
C ARG A 224 -10.64 19.54 -10.24
N GLU A 225 -9.86 18.51 -10.56
CA GLU A 225 -9.42 17.56 -9.55
C GLU A 225 -8.46 18.21 -8.53
N ALA A 226 -7.61 19.14 -8.96
CA ALA A 226 -6.78 19.96 -8.06
C ALA A 226 -7.61 20.79 -7.07
N ASP A 227 -8.70 21.42 -7.54
CA ASP A 227 -9.62 22.14 -6.67
C ASP A 227 -10.32 21.19 -5.67
N LEU A 228 -10.65 19.96 -6.07
CA LEU A 228 -11.22 18.95 -5.19
C LEU A 228 -10.20 18.44 -4.14
N VAL A 229 -8.93 18.27 -4.52
CA VAL A 229 -7.85 17.96 -3.57
C VAL A 229 -7.65 19.10 -2.58
N ALA A 230 -7.68 20.35 -3.06
CA ALA A 230 -7.57 21.53 -2.20
C ALA A 230 -8.75 21.64 -1.22
N SER A 231 -9.91 21.05 -1.56
CA SER A 231 -11.12 21.10 -0.75
C SER A 231 -11.44 22.57 -0.40
N ASP A 232 -11.76 22.87 0.86
CA ASP A 232 -11.96 24.24 1.36
C ASP A 232 -10.67 24.89 1.90
N ALA A 233 -9.50 24.26 1.70
CA ALA A 233 -8.25 24.76 2.26
C ALA A 233 -7.73 26.00 1.52
N PRO A 234 -7.16 27.00 2.23
CA PRO A 234 -6.70 28.23 1.61
C PRO A 234 -5.37 28.01 0.86
N VAL A 235 -5.46 27.93 -0.47
CA VAL A 235 -4.29 27.78 -1.37
C VAL A 235 -3.68 29.15 -1.71
N LYS A 236 -2.36 29.27 -1.61
CA LYS A 236 -1.57 30.46 -1.96
C LYS A 236 -0.80 30.25 -3.26
N LEU A 237 -0.39 31.35 -3.88
CA LEU A 237 0.50 31.32 -5.04
C LEU A 237 1.78 30.51 -4.74
N GLY A 238 2.10 29.53 -5.59
CA GLY A 238 3.24 28.63 -5.44
C GLY A 238 2.99 27.40 -4.57
N ASP A 239 1.83 27.26 -3.93
CA ASP A 239 1.49 26.04 -3.20
C ASP A 239 1.33 24.87 -4.18
N ARG A 240 1.77 23.68 -3.77
CA ARG A 240 1.70 22.46 -4.56
C ARG A 240 0.84 21.38 -3.90
N LEU A 241 0.11 20.63 -4.72
CA LEU A 241 -0.72 19.50 -4.29
C LEU A 241 -0.52 18.29 -5.22
N PRO A 242 -0.61 17.06 -4.68
CA PRO A 242 -0.69 15.84 -5.48
C PRO A 242 -2.12 15.60 -5.96
N VAL A 243 -2.29 15.14 -7.20
CA VAL A 243 -3.55 14.64 -7.75
C VAL A 243 -3.37 13.15 -8.07
N PRO A 244 -3.81 12.24 -7.18
CA PRO A 244 -3.57 10.80 -7.29
C PRO A 244 -4.59 10.11 -8.20
N GLU A 245 -4.50 10.31 -9.51
CA GLU A 245 -5.43 9.72 -10.50
C GLU A 245 -5.41 8.17 -10.46
N ALA A 246 -4.25 7.54 -10.23
CA ALA A 246 -4.11 6.09 -10.15
C ALA A 246 -4.91 5.47 -8.97
N THR A 247 -5.15 6.24 -7.90
CA THR A 247 -5.98 5.80 -6.77
C THR A 247 -7.45 5.65 -7.17
N GLU A 248 -7.95 6.46 -8.10
CA GLU A 248 -9.33 6.36 -8.60
C GLU A 248 -9.54 5.04 -9.35
N GLU A 249 -8.60 4.70 -10.23
CA GLU A 249 -8.61 3.42 -10.97
C GLU A 249 -8.53 2.22 -10.02
N PHE A 250 -7.61 2.26 -9.05
CA PHE A 250 -7.48 1.21 -8.04
C PHE A 250 -8.78 0.98 -7.26
N LEU A 251 -9.42 2.06 -6.77
CA LEU A 251 -10.68 1.95 -6.03
C LEU A 251 -11.83 1.43 -6.89
N ALA A 252 -11.88 1.80 -8.17
CA ALA A 252 -12.86 1.29 -9.12
C ALA A 252 -12.72 -0.23 -9.31
N GLN A 253 -11.49 -0.71 -9.56
CA GLN A 253 -11.20 -2.15 -9.70
C GLN A 253 -11.54 -2.93 -8.43
N VAL A 254 -11.19 -2.39 -7.25
CA VAL A 254 -11.52 -3.02 -5.96
C VAL A 254 -13.03 -3.08 -5.72
N SER A 255 -13.77 -2.05 -6.12
CA SER A 255 -15.24 -2.02 -6.00
C SER A 255 -15.93 -3.06 -6.90
N GLU A 256 -15.41 -3.28 -8.11
CA GLU A 256 -15.89 -4.34 -9.01
C GLU A 256 -15.59 -5.74 -8.47
N LEU A 257 -14.43 -5.91 -7.83
CA LEU A 257 -13.98 -7.16 -7.21
C LEU A 257 -14.80 -7.52 -5.94
N LEU A 258 -15.07 -6.55 -5.07
CA LEU A 258 -15.60 -6.79 -3.73
C LEU A 258 -17.13 -6.72 -3.68
N ILE A 259 -17.81 -7.87 -3.81
CA ILE A 259 -19.28 -7.95 -3.71
C ILE A 259 -19.79 -7.90 -2.26
N GLY A 260 -18.95 -8.21 -1.28
CA GLY A 260 -19.31 -8.17 0.13
C GLY A 260 -18.06 -8.22 1.01
N GLY A 261 -17.91 -7.27 1.93
CA GLY A 261 -16.68 -7.19 2.70
C GLY A 261 -16.24 -5.79 3.05
N GLU A 262 -14.94 -5.67 3.27
CA GLU A 262 -14.28 -4.45 3.70
C GLU A 262 -12.98 -4.25 2.91
N VAL A 263 -12.66 -3.00 2.56
CA VAL A 263 -11.33 -2.61 2.09
C VAL A 263 -10.62 -1.91 3.24
N VAL A 264 -9.39 -2.30 3.54
CA VAL A 264 -8.56 -1.69 4.58
C VAL A 264 -7.36 -1.05 3.91
N LEU A 265 -7.31 0.27 4.00
CA LEU A 265 -6.20 1.09 3.50
C LEU A 265 -5.40 1.60 4.70
N ILE A 266 -4.09 1.36 4.72
CA ILE A 266 -3.19 1.81 5.80
C ILE A 266 -2.07 2.60 5.14
N ASP A 267 -2.05 3.93 5.31
CA ASP A 267 -1.13 4.76 4.56
C ASP A 267 -0.81 6.11 5.23
N TYR A 268 0.16 6.86 4.71
CA TYR A 268 0.49 8.21 5.13
C TYR A 268 -0.57 9.21 4.67
N GLY A 269 -1.65 9.36 5.44
CA GLY A 269 -2.71 10.33 5.12
C GLY A 269 -2.45 11.74 5.65
N ALA A 270 -2.89 12.75 4.90
CA ALA A 270 -2.93 14.14 5.35
C ALA A 270 -4.18 14.86 4.83
N THR A 271 -4.70 15.80 5.62
CA THR A 271 -5.76 16.71 5.13
C THR A 271 -5.21 17.68 4.10
N ALA A 272 -6.08 18.23 3.24
CA ALA A 272 -5.70 19.29 2.31
C ALA A 272 -4.95 20.45 3.00
N GLN A 273 -5.41 20.87 4.18
CA GLN A 273 -4.75 21.90 4.98
C GLN A 273 -3.35 21.48 5.47
N GLN A 274 -3.19 20.22 5.88
CA GLN A 274 -1.90 19.68 6.31
C GLN A 274 -0.91 19.56 5.14
N LEU A 275 -1.37 19.13 3.96
CA LEU A 275 -0.56 19.09 2.74
C LEU A 275 0.00 20.48 2.41
N LEU A 276 -0.86 21.50 2.36
CA LEU A 276 -0.45 22.88 2.10
C LEU A 276 0.51 23.40 3.17
N ALA A 277 0.26 23.10 4.45
CA ALA A 277 1.14 23.52 5.55
C ALA A 277 2.53 22.86 5.50
N ARG A 278 2.62 21.61 5.01
CA ARG A 278 3.88 20.88 4.82
C ARG A 278 4.68 21.39 3.61
N GLY A 279 4.04 22.10 2.68
CA GLY A 279 4.62 22.44 1.38
C GLY A 279 5.10 21.16 0.68
N PHE A 280 6.22 21.21 -0.05
CA PHE A 280 6.71 20.05 -0.79
C PHE A 280 7.16 18.84 0.06
N SER A 281 7.11 18.93 1.40
CA SER A 281 7.46 17.81 2.28
C SER A 281 6.43 16.67 2.31
N TRP A 282 5.26 16.85 1.70
CA TRP A 282 4.32 15.75 1.48
C TRP A 282 4.84 14.75 0.44
N LEU A 283 5.75 15.16 -0.46
CA LEU A 283 6.50 14.27 -1.33
C LEU A 283 7.83 13.92 -0.65
N ARG A 284 8.17 12.63 -0.60
CA ARG A 284 9.36 12.14 0.08
C ARG A 284 10.07 11.12 -0.79
N THR A 285 11.39 11.13 -0.68
CA THR A 285 12.26 10.12 -1.27
C THR A 285 12.99 9.38 -0.16
N TYR A 286 13.28 8.09 -0.38
CA TYR A 286 14.03 7.28 0.59
C TYR A 286 15.14 6.49 -0.09
N SER A 287 16.29 6.45 0.57
CA SER A 287 17.44 5.64 0.17
C SER A 287 18.29 5.32 1.41
N GLY A 288 18.58 4.04 1.64
CA GLY A 288 19.40 3.54 2.74
C GLY A 288 18.95 3.99 4.14
N HIS A 289 17.64 3.99 4.43
CA HIS A 289 17.03 4.47 5.68
C HIS A 289 17.20 5.97 5.97
N THR A 290 17.55 6.75 4.96
CA THR A 290 17.59 8.21 5.06
C THR A 290 16.63 8.85 4.07
N ARG A 291 16.03 9.96 4.51
CA ARG A 291 15.26 10.81 3.60
C ARG A 291 16.22 11.31 2.51
N GLY A 292 15.89 11.02 1.27
CA GLY A 292 16.67 11.38 0.10
C GLY A 292 16.57 12.86 -0.25
N SER A 293 17.24 13.21 -1.34
CA SER A 293 17.21 14.54 -1.96
C SER A 293 16.05 14.64 -2.97
N ASP A 294 16.23 15.45 -4.01
CA ASP A 294 15.27 15.67 -5.06
C ASP A 294 14.88 14.33 -5.75
N PRO A 295 13.59 14.05 -6.01
CA PRO A 295 13.17 12.84 -6.74
C PRO A 295 13.85 12.65 -8.09
N TYR A 296 14.32 13.73 -8.73
CA TYR A 296 15.01 13.67 -10.03
C TYR A 296 16.47 13.22 -9.92
N ASP A 297 17.05 13.17 -8.72
CA ASP A 297 18.41 12.67 -8.49
C ASP A 297 18.42 11.13 -8.59
N LEU A 298 19.22 10.58 -9.52
CA LEU A 298 19.41 9.13 -9.72
C LEU A 298 18.08 8.33 -9.75
N PRO A 299 17.17 8.63 -10.69
CA PRO A 299 15.87 7.95 -10.76
C PRO A 299 16.06 6.43 -10.92
N GLY A 300 15.18 5.64 -10.32
CA GLY A 300 15.32 4.17 -10.24
C GLY A 300 16.02 3.67 -8.99
N THR A 301 16.75 4.53 -8.27
CA THR A 301 17.56 4.12 -7.10
C THR A 301 16.97 4.52 -5.75
N ARG A 302 15.83 5.22 -5.77
CA ARG A 302 15.18 5.76 -4.59
C ARG A 302 13.68 5.52 -4.66
N ASP A 303 13.10 5.31 -3.49
CA ASP A 303 11.66 5.32 -3.34
C ASP A 303 11.12 6.74 -3.51
N ILE A 304 9.88 6.87 -3.94
CA ILE A 304 9.13 8.12 -4.07
C ILE A 304 7.72 7.87 -3.52
N THR A 305 7.43 8.51 -2.39
CA THR A 305 6.15 8.40 -1.67
C THR A 305 5.48 9.77 -1.58
N CYS A 306 4.15 9.83 -1.60
CA CYS A 306 3.38 11.03 -1.33
C CYS A 306 2.35 10.82 -0.22
N ASP A 307 2.09 11.85 0.59
CA ASP A 307 0.94 11.80 1.50
C ASP A 307 -0.38 11.66 0.71
N VAL A 308 -1.24 10.73 1.15
CA VAL A 308 -2.57 10.50 0.59
C VAL A 308 -3.51 11.63 1.02
N PRO A 309 -4.12 12.41 0.09
CA PRO A 309 -5.06 13.46 0.43
C PRO A 309 -6.39 12.86 0.92
N LEU A 310 -6.68 12.96 2.21
CA LEU A 310 -7.77 12.21 2.86
C LEU A 310 -9.16 12.61 2.37
N GLU A 311 -9.43 13.91 2.23
CA GLU A 311 -10.73 14.39 1.73
C GLU A 311 -10.96 13.95 0.28
N TYR A 312 -9.90 13.96 -0.53
CA TYR A 312 -9.96 13.49 -1.92
C TYR A 312 -10.14 11.98 -1.99
N LEU A 313 -9.47 11.20 -1.14
CA LEU A 313 -9.67 9.75 -1.02
C LEU A 313 -11.14 9.42 -0.71
N ALA A 314 -11.77 10.16 0.21
CA ALA A 314 -13.19 10.00 0.53
C ALA A 314 -14.10 10.27 -0.69
N LEU A 315 -13.75 11.27 -1.50
CA LEU A 315 -14.45 11.60 -2.73
C LEU A 315 -14.28 10.50 -3.80
N LEU A 316 -13.06 10.00 -4.00
CA LEU A 316 -12.78 8.91 -4.94
C LEU A 316 -13.48 7.61 -4.53
N ALA A 317 -13.44 7.26 -3.25
CA ALA A 317 -14.19 6.12 -2.72
C ALA A 317 -15.69 6.23 -3.04
N ASN A 318 -16.27 7.42 -2.85
CA ASN A 318 -17.67 7.69 -3.16
C ASN A 318 -17.99 7.50 -4.65
N ARG A 319 -17.10 7.99 -5.55
CA ARG A 319 -17.21 7.80 -7.01
C ARG A 319 -17.16 6.33 -7.39
N ALA A 320 -16.32 5.54 -6.72
CA ALA A 320 -16.22 4.10 -6.92
C ALA A 320 -17.39 3.30 -6.31
N GLY A 321 -18.35 3.94 -5.63
CA GLY A 321 -19.45 3.24 -4.96
C GLY A 321 -19.08 2.62 -3.60
N LEU A 322 -17.97 3.06 -3.01
CA LEU A 322 -17.51 2.70 -1.67
C LEU A 322 -17.86 3.80 -0.66
N VAL A 323 -17.97 3.44 0.62
CA VAL A 323 -18.19 4.39 1.72
C VAL A 323 -17.19 4.13 2.82
N ILE A 324 -16.55 5.19 3.32
CA ILE A 324 -15.71 5.14 4.53
C ILE A 324 -16.60 4.88 5.74
N THR A 325 -16.40 3.75 6.41
CA THR A 325 -17.08 3.41 7.66
C THR A 325 -16.23 3.68 8.90
N GLN A 326 -14.92 3.77 8.74
CA GLN A 326 -13.99 4.11 9.83
C GLN A 326 -12.77 4.82 9.27
N GLU A 327 -12.30 5.84 10.00
CA GLU A 327 -11.06 6.55 9.72
C GLU A 327 -10.36 6.85 11.05
N THR A 328 -9.19 6.25 11.28
CA THR A 328 -8.46 6.34 12.55
C THR A 328 -6.95 6.35 12.31
N SER A 329 -6.15 6.58 13.35
CA SER A 329 -4.71 6.33 13.26
C SER A 329 -4.40 4.84 13.41
N GLN A 330 -3.27 4.38 12.88
CA GLN A 330 -2.80 3.02 13.10
C GLN A 330 -2.66 2.74 14.60
N ALA A 331 -2.14 3.69 15.38
CA ALA A 331 -1.98 3.51 16.82
C ALA A 331 -3.31 3.23 17.53
N GLU A 332 -4.36 3.99 17.21
CA GLU A 332 -5.71 3.81 17.75
C GLU A 332 -6.32 2.48 17.28
N TRP A 333 -6.25 2.18 15.98
CA TRP A 333 -6.79 0.94 15.41
C TRP A 333 -6.15 -0.32 16.00
N LEU A 334 -4.83 -0.35 16.11
CA LEU A 334 -4.13 -1.47 16.76
C LEU A 334 -4.54 -1.60 18.24
N GLY A 335 -4.82 -0.47 18.91
CA GLY A 335 -5.41 -0.44 20.24
C GLY A 335 -6.77 -1.14 20.31
N GLU A 336 -7.66 -0.86 19.35
CA GLU A 336 -8.98 -1.49 19.23
C GLU A 336 -8.89 -3.00 19.00
N LEU A 337 -7.86 -3.47 18.28
CA LEU A 337 -7.59 -4.90 18.03
C LEU A 337 -6.94 -5.63 19.23
N GLY A 338 -6.82 -4.96 20.37
CA GLY A 338 -6.34 -5.56 21.62
C GLY A 338 -4.81 -5.61 21.73
N LEU A 339 -4.09 -4.63 21.15
CA LEU A 339 -2.65 -4.48 21.33
C LEU A 339 -2.23 -4.45 22.80
N ALA A 340 -3.03 -3.80 23.66
CA ALA A 340 -2.74 -3.68 25.09
C ALA A 340 -2.64 -5.06 25.77
N ASP A 341 -3.50 -6.01 25.40
CA ASP A 341 -3.50 -7.36 25.96
C ASP A 341 -2.24 -8.12 25.54
N LEU A 342 -1.87 -8.05 24.26
CA LEU A 342 -0.65 -8.69 23.74
C LEU A 342 0.63 -8.13 24.38
N VAL A 343 0.65 -6.82 24.66
CA VAL A 343 1.75 -6.17 25.39
C VAL A 343 1.79 -6.60 26.85
N ALA A 344 0.64 -6.72 27.51
CA ALA A 344 0.55 -7.18 28.90
C ALA A 344 1.05 -8.63 29.04
N GLU A 345 0.64 -9.52 28.13
CA GLU A 345 1.16 -10.89 28.03
C GLU A 345 2.68 -10.91 27.82
N GLY A 346 3.19 -10.11 26.88
CA GLY A 346 4.63 -10.02 26.62
C GLY A 346 5.43 -9.56 27.84
N LYS A 347 4.92 -8.57 28.59
CA LYS A 347 5.52 -8.10 29.84
C LYS A 347 5.51 -9.16 30.93
N ALA A 348 4.41 -9.93 31.06
CA ALA A 348 4.32 -11.01 32.04
C ALA A 348 5.37 -12.09 31.77
N VAL A 349 5.48 -12.54 30.51
CA VAL A 349 6.49 -13.53 30.07
C VAL A 349 7.91 -13.03 30.32
N TRP A 350 8.20 -11.76 29.99
CA TRP A 350 9.51 -11.16 30.25
C TRP A 350 9.82 -11.11 31.75
N ASN A 351 8.88 -10.68 32.59
CA ASN A 351 9.10 -10.58 34.03
C ASN A 351 9.37 -11.94 34.67
N GLU A 352 8.67 -12.99 34.24
CA GLU A 352 8.85 -14.34 34.78
C GLU A 352 10.18 -14.99 34.34
N ARG A 353 10.61 -14.71 33.10
CA ARG A 353 11.68 -15.48 32.43
C ARG A 353 12.94 -14.68 32.09
N SER A 354 12.98 -13.39 32.39
CA SER A 354 14.13 -12.51 32.08
C SER A 354 15.45 -12.97 32.69
N SER A 355 15.42 -13.68 33.81
CA SER A 355 16.60 -14.27 34.45
C SER A 355 17.18 -15.47 33.70
N ILE A 356 16.37 -16.12 32.85
CA ILE A 356 16.71 -17.29 32.03
C ILE A 356 17.23 -16.85 30.66
N GLY A 357 16.68 -15.76 30.11
CA GLY A 357 17.13 -15.17 28.83
C GLY A 357 16.87 -16.07 27.62
N ASP A 358 15.85 -16.93 27.69
CA ASP A 358 15.46 -17.83 26.62
C ASP A 358 14.69 -17.14 25.48
N LEU A 359 14.39 -17.89 24.42
CA LEU A 359 13.70 -17.36 23.24
C LEU A 359 12.31 -16.80 23.57
N GLU A 360 11.61 -17.37 24.55
CA GLU A 360 10.30 -16.89 25.01
C GLU A 360 10.43 -15.54 25.74
N ALA A 361 11.42 -15.37 26.61
CA ALA A 361 11.71 -14.08 27.23
C ALA A 361 12.05 -13.02 26.18
N LEU A 362 12.90 -13.35 25.20
CA LEU A 362 13.24 -12.44 24.10
C LEU A 362 12.02 -12.06 23.26
N ALA A 363 11.13 -13.01 22.98
CA ALA A 363 9.88 -12.74 22.25
C ALA A 363 8.95 -11.80 23.05
N GLY A 364 8.82 -12.01 24.36
CA GLY A 364 8.05 -11.11 25.24
C GLY A 364 8.57 -9.68 25.23
N ARG A 365 9.90 -9.49 25.28
CA ARG A 365 10.52 -8.16 25.14
C ARG A 365 10.33 -7.57 23.74
N SER A 366 10.44 -8.39 22.69
CA SER A 366 10.27 -7.93 21.30
C SER A 366 8.88 -7.33 21.10
N ARG A 367 7.82 -7.95 21.63
CA ARG A 367 6.45 -7.44 21.53
C ARG A 367 6.29 -6.02 22.08
N VAL A 368 6.94 -5.69 23.20
CA VAL A 368 6.85 -4.33 23.79
C VAL A 368 7.51 -3.31 22.86
N ASN A 369 8.70 -3.61 22.36
CA ASN A 369 9.40 -2.71 21.44
C ASN A 369 8.67 -2.56 20.10
N GLU A 370 8.09 -3.65 19.59
CA GLU A 370 7.25 -3.64 18.37
C GLU A 370 6.03 -2.75 18.57
N ALA A 371 5.33 -2.88 19.71
CA ALA A 371 4.17 -2.05 20.03
C ALA A 371 4.53 -0.56 20.09
N GLU A 372 5.65 -0.20 20.73
CA GLU A 372 6.12 1.18 20.79
C GLU A 372 6.38 1.75 19.38
N ALA A 373 7.05 0.99 18.51
CA ALA A 373 7.32 1.43 17.14
C ALA A 373 6.03 1.55 16.29
N LEU A 374 5.09 0.61 16.43
CA LEU A 374 3.83 0.60 15.68
C LEU A 374 2.84 1.67 16.12
N THR A 375 3.01 2.25 17.31
CA THR A 375 2.11 3.25 17.91
C THR A 375 2.71 4.64 18.03
N ASP A 376 3.97 4.84 17.63
CA ASP A 376 4.59 6.17 17.57
C ASP A 376 3.89 7.04 16.52
N LEU A 377 3.13 8.04 16.98
CA LEU A 377 2.39 8.98 16.13
C LEU A 377 3.28 9.84 15.22
N SER A 378 4.58 9.93 15.50
CA SER A 378 5.54 10.60 14.63
C SER A 378 6.10 9.68 13.53
N GLY A 379 5.82 8.37 13.61
CA GLY A 379 6.17 7.35 12.63
C GLY A 379 4.95 6.54 12.23
N LEU A 380 5.07 5.21 12.29
CA LEU A 380 4.05 4.25 11.80
C LEU A 380 2.70 4.39 12.50
N GLY A 381 2.69 4.74 13.80
CA GLY A 381 1.44 4.96 14.54
C GLY A 381 0.60 6.11 13.98
N GLY A 382 1.23 7.05 13.27
CA GLY A 382 0.58 8.18 12.62
C GLY A 382 -0.05 7.86 11.26
N HIS A 383 0.19 6.67 10.70
CA HIS A 383 -0.52 6.22 9.50
C HIS A 383 -2.03 6.28 9.71
N ARG A 384 -2.77 6.55 8.64
CA ARG A 384 -4.24 6.54 8.64
C ARG A 384 -4.71 5.17 8.21
N VAL A 385 -5.62 4.61 9.01
CA VAL A 385 -6.37 3.41 8.66
C VAL A 385 -7.75 3.85 8.21
N VAL A 386 -8.07 3.57 6.96
CA VAL A 386 -9.36 3.88 6.33
C VAL A 386 -10.04 2.58 5.95
N ILE A 387 -11.21 2.31 6.53
CA ILE A 387 -12.02 1.13 6.22
C ILE A 387 -13.18 1.54 5.33
N LEU A 388 -13.26 0.95 4.15
CA LEU A 388 -14.30 1.16 3.15
C LEU A 388 -15.22 -0.06 3.05
N LYS A 389 -16.48 0.17 2.68
CA LYS A 389 -17.43 -0.88 2.31
C LYS A 389 -18.17 -0.56 1.00
N PRO A 390 -18.55 -1.58 0.20
CA PRO A 390 -19.53 -1.40 -0.87
C PRO A 390 -20.84 -0.80 -0.36
N ARG A 391 -21.51 -0.01 -1.20
CA ARG A 391 -22.79 0.64 -0.87
C ARG A 391 -23.99 -0.27 -0.80
#